data_AF-A0AA44WPU7-F1
#
_entry.id   AF-A0AA44WPU7-F1
#
_cell.length_a   1.000
_cell.length_b   1.000
_cell.length_c   1.000
_cell.angle_alpha   90.00
_cell.angle_beta   90.00
_cell.angle_gamma   90.00
#
_symmetry.space_group_name_H-M   'P 1'
#
loop_
_entity.id
_entity.type
_entity.pdbx_description
1 polymer ?
#
loop_
_entity_poly.entity_id
_entity_poly.type
_entity_poly.pdbx_seq_one_letter_code
_entity_poly.pdbx_strand_id
1 'polypeptide(L)'
;MAPNGISGQHGEPASQSVKKRVLIVGAGAAGMSAAHHLSQHRDRFDVTLIDAVDYCGGQAFSIPLDKERYGASWCNQGVQGGSYIFHHTFTMFNRQGYQADPVNLHVSFGKDETFWTNVFPTKVLAEHQSEVQRFAKVLKFMRWFEVFFALLPLRLVLKMFFFSEDFINIVALPMTALFLGTGNATPEVPAVMLERLCTSPTYGMWYPANENTVVDNKPPMVVFPNFSEFYSTWKQDLESRGVTVRLSTELDEVVERSKKGVTVRLRARRPAEDSHNPAGADQDIPPQDEFFDELVLCTLADTAKRVLGKTASWRERKVLGSAKFSDDITITHNDSDYMKKHYENFYRDDLAIRDTNGVDQSGRLEEAKTSFRPMYYIKMYDQDRQKLEMCFDTTNYQSQFPEKVPFEQHVFQTIYLNKDRDSELWSDNEIAEDKIIRKDWWHQLCHSYTHYLLVVPWIMFLQARNSVRFGGSWTLVNAHEVAIISGLAAAVDLGADYPEDLENDRFAFLCFRLYYLLGYGKWYRRQYSKGAPTTQLARDGASWPTSTYGGVYQGPGVATQERRCWRQEMKTGRSTDNLAQDNGGRSQP
;
A
#
# COMPACT_ATOMS: atom_id res chain seq x y z
N MET A 1 9.98 35.73 70.31
CA MET A 1 9.59 36.24 68.98
C MET A 1 10.86 36.62 68.26
N ALA A 2 11.25 35.86 67.25
CA ALA A 2 12.34 36.18 66.33
C ALA A 2 11.80 35.92 64.91
N PRO A 3 11.92 36.85 63.96
CA PRO A 3 11.59 36.57 62.57
C PRO A 3 12.82 36.04 61.82
N ASN A 4 12.55 34.98 61.08
CA ASN A 4 13.48 34.18 60.29
C ASN A 4 14.09 34.94 59.10
N GLY A 5 15.32 34.57 58.78
CA GLY A 5 16.10 35.10 57.66
C GLY A 5 15.55 34.72 56.29
N ILE A 6 15.75 35.65 55.36
CA ILE A 6 15.50 35.53 53.92
C ILE A 6 16.72 34.84 53.31
N SER A 7 16.55 33.60 52.83
CA SER A 7 17.51 32.96 51.93
C SER A 7 17.13 33.28 50.48
N GLY A 8 18.03 33.98 49.79
CA GLY A 8 17.90 34.26 48.36
C GLY A 8 18.01 32.96 47.55
N GLN A 9 16.97 32.66 46.79
CA GLN A 9 17.05 31.69 45.70
C GLN A 9 17.76 32.37 44.52
N HIS A 10 19.01 31.98 44.27
CA HIS A 10 19.61 32.10 42.95
C HIS A 10 18.87 31.13 42.02
N GLY A 11 17.89 31.65 41.27
CA GLY A 11 17.34 30.96 40.13
C GLY A 11 18.40 30.88 39.04
N GLU A 12 19.00 29.70 38.86
CA GLU A 12 19.69 29.39 37.61
C GLU A 12 18.69 29.53 36.45
N PRO A 13 19.03 30.23 35.36
CA PRO A 13 18.18 30.26 34.19
C PRO A 13 18.11 28.83 33.64
N ALA A 14 16.91 28.26 33.57
CA ALA A 14 16.67 27.02 32.84
C ALA A 14 17.25 27.17 31.43
N SER A 15 18.31 26.42 31.12
CA SER A 15 18.87 26.39 29.78
C SER A 15 17.76 25.94 28.84
N GLN A 16 17.23 26.84 28.01
CA GLN A 16 16.32 26.47 26.93
C GLN A 16 17.08 25.47 26.04
N SER A 17 16.77 24.19 26.14
CA SER A 17 17.33 23.18 25.26
C SER A 17 16.94 23.55 23.83
N VAL A 18 17.93 23.86 22.99
CA VAL A 18 17.69 24.22 21.59
C VAL A 18 16.97 23.05 20.92
N LYS A 19 15.80 23.31 20.34
CA LYS A 19 15.02 22.29 19.62
C LYS A 19 15.85 21.76 18.46
N LYS A 20 15.79 20.46 18.25
CA LYS A 20 16.46 19.81 17.14
C LYS A 20 15.70 20.09 15.85
N ARG A 21 16.35 20.70 14.86
CA ARG A 21 15.79 20.98 13.53
C ARG A 21 15.84 19.74 12.66
N VAL A 22 14.67 19.25 12.26
CA VAL A 22 14.52 18.02 11.47
C VAL A 22 13.91 18.37 10.12
N LEU A 23 14.61 18.04 9.04
CA LEU A 23 14.06 18.05 7.69
C LEU A 23 13.53 16.66 7.34
N ILE A 24 12.29 16.60 6.86
CA ILE A 24 11.67 15.40 6.31
C ILE A 24 11.41 15.66 4.82
N VAL A 25 11.86 14.76 3.97
CA VAL A 25 11.76 14.89 2.51
C VAL A 25 10.84 13.82 1.94
N GLY A 26 9.74 14.25 1.32
CA GLY A 26 8.65 13.42 0.82
C GLY A 26 7.46 13.44 1.78
N ALA A 27 6.37 14.09 1.38
CA ALA A 27 5.09 14.19 2.07
C ALA A 27 4.10 13.07 1.71
N GLY A 28 4.62 11.89 1.34
CA GLY A 28 3.84 10.65 1.30
C GLY A 28 3.62 10.05 2.69
N ALA A 29 2.97 8.89 2.76
CA ALA A 29 2.61 8.19 4.02
C ALA A 29 3.74 8.15 5.07
N ALA A 30 4.97 7.83 4.66
CA ALA A 30 6.11 7.75 5.57
C ALA A 30 6.51 9.12 6.14
N GLY A 31 6.59 10.17 5.33
CA GLY A 31 6.96 11.50 5.81
C GLY A 31 5.88 12.15 6.65
N MET A 32 4.61 11.98 6.27
CA MET A 32 3.45 12.41 7.06
C MET A 32 3.44 11.74 8.43
N SER A 33 3.72 10.43 8.49
CA SER A 33 3.85 9.68 9.75
C SER A 33 5.03 10.17 10.59
N ALA A 34 6.21 10.38 10.00
CA ALA A 34 7.36 10.90 10.73
C ALA A 34 7.09 12.29 11.32
N ALA A 35 6.53 13.21 10.52
CA ALA A 35 6.17 14.56 10.94
C ALA A 35 5.12 14.53 12.06
N HIS A 36 4.10 13.68 11.94
CA HIS A 36 3.04 13.53 12.93
C HIS A 36 3.60 13.21 14.31
N HIS A 37 4.46 12.21 14.42
CA HIS A 37 4.97 11.76 15.72
C HIS A 37 6.03 12.72 16.29
N LEU A 38 6.87 13.34 15.46
CA LEU A 38 7.79 14.37 15.93
C LEU A 38 7.05 15.63 16.44
N SER A 39 5.96 16.02 15.76
CA SER A 39 5.16 17.19 16.13
C SER A 39 4.42 17.06 17.47
N GLN A 40 4.32 15.85 18.02
CA GLN A 40 3.79 15.62 19.38
C GLN A 40 4.79 16.04 20.48
N HIS A 41 6.03 16.34 20.12
CA HIS A 41 7.11 16.73 21.05
C HIS A 41 7.73 18.07 20.64
N ARG A 42 6.88 19.10 20.57
CA ARG A 42 7.24 20.46 20.11
C ARG A 42 8.28 21.16 20.97
N ASP A 43 8.52 20.68 22.19
CA ASP A 43 9.57 21.12 23.09
C ASP A 43 10.95 20.60 22.68
N ARG A 44 11.01 19.50 21.91
CA ARG A 44 12.25 18.82 21.49
C ARG A 44 12.58 19.01 20.02
N PHE A 45 11.58 19.17 19.16
CA PHE A 45 11.77 19.19 17.70
C PHE A 45 11.19 20.45 17.04
N ASP A 46 11.89 20.91 16.02
CA ASP A 46 11.44 21.88 15.02
C ASP A 46 11.43 21.17 13.67
N VAL A 47 10.25 20.99 13.08
CA VAL A 47 10.04 20.05 11.96
C VAL A 47 9.70 20.83 10.70
N THR A 48 10.47 20.59 9.64
CA THR A 48 10.16 21.00 8.27
C THR A 48 9.88 19.78 7.41
N LEU A 49 8.72 19.72 6.78
CA LEU A 49 8.33 18.70 5.81
C LEU A 49 8.30 19.32 4.42
N ILE A 50 9.00 18.71 3.47
CA ILE A 50 9.00 19.17 2.07
C ILE A 50 8.53 18.08 1.12
N ASP A 51 7.96 18.48 -0.01
CA ASP A 51 7.72 17.61 -1.16
C ASP A 51 7.97 18.37 -2.47
N ALA A 52 8.45 17.67 -3.48
CA ALA A 52 8.69 18.22 -4.81
C ALA A 52 7.38 18.50 -5.57
N VAL A 53 6.29 17.80 -5.25
CA VAL A 53 4.96 18.03 -5.84
C VAL A 53 4.12 18.97 -4.96
N ASP A 54 2.99 19.44 -5.49
CA ASP A 54 2.16 20.46 -4.82
C ASP A 54 1.04 19.89 -3.94
N TYR A 55 1.17 18.63 -3.51
CA TYR A 55 0.21 17.95 -2.63
C TYR A 55 0.88 16.95 -1.68
N CYS A 56 0.14 16.51 -0.66
CA CYS A 56 0.56 15.45 0.26
C CYS A 56 -0.10 14.11 -0.11
N GLY A 57 0.59 13.00 0.13
CA GLY A 57 0.10 11.64 -0.11
C GLY A 57 0.98 10.82 -1.06
N GLY A 58 1.75 11.48 -1.91
CA GLY A 58 2.59 10.82 -2.92
C GLY A 58 1.73 9.92 -3.81
N GLN A 59 2.00 8.62 -3.85
CA GLN A 59 1.22 7.69 -4.67
C GLN A 59 -0.24 7.48 -4.20
N ALA A 60 -0.63 8.02 -3.05
CA ALA A 60 -1.98 7.93 -2.50
C ALA A 60 -2.72 9.27 -2.69
N PHE A 61 -3.48 9.38 -3.79
CA PHE A 61 -4.32 10.53 -4.09
C PHE A 61 -5.62 10.12 -4.80
N SER A 62 -6.56 11.05 -4.85
CA SER A 62 -7.86 10.92 -5.50
C SER A 62 -8.00 11.90 -6.66
N ILE A 63 -8.71 11.48 -7.70
CA ILE A 63 -9.00 12.27 -8.89
C ILE A 63 -10.50 12.61 -8.96
N PRO A 64 -10.87 13.76 -9.55
CA PRO A 64 -12.27 14.12 -9.71
C PRO A 64 -12.94 13.25 -10.80
N LEU A 65 -14.24 13.02 -10.64
CA LEU A 65 -15.10 12.30 -11.58
C LEU A 65 -16.39 13.09 -11.85
N ASP A 66 -17.00 12.86 -13.01
CA ASP A 66 -18.36 13.31 -13.30
C ASP A 66 -19.36 12.46 -12.49
N LYS A 67 -19.83 13.04 -11.39
CA LYS A 67 -20.76 12.40 -10.46
C LYS A 67 -22.08 11.99 -11.11
N GLU A 68 -22.64 12.80 -12.00
CA GLU A 68 -23.94 12.48 -12.63
C GLU A 68 -23.81 11.32 -13.62
N ARG A 69 -22.62 11.16 -14.21
CA ARG A 69 -22.32 10.06 -15.14
C ARG A 69 -21.92 8.77 -14.43
N TYR A 70 -21.13 8.84 -13.37
CA TYR A 70 -20.48 7.68 -12.74
C TYR A 70 -21.01 7.34 -11.34
N GLY A 71 -21.86 8.20 -10.78
CA GLY A 71 -22.49 8.04 -9.48
C GLY A 71 -21.64 8.49 -8.28
N ALA A 72 -20.37 8.82 -8.50
CA ALA A 72 -19.46 9.37 -7.51
C ALA A 72 -18.60 10.50 -8.10
N SER A 73 -18.27 11.49 -7.27
CA SER A 73 -17.50 12.68 -7.68
C SER A 73 -15.97 12.49 -7.63
N TRP A 74 -15.47 11.34 -7.19
CA TRP A 74 -14.05 11.07 -7.08
C TRP A 74 -13.74 9.56 -7.11
N CYS A 75 -12.49 9.21 -7.42
CA CYS A 75 -11.93 7.89 -7.13
C CYS A 75 -10.44 7.97 -6.77
N ASN A 76 -9.95 7.00 -5.99
CA ASN A 76 -8.53 6.87 -5.67
C ASN A 76 -7.74 6.32 -6.87
N GLN A 77 -6.59 6.92 -7.21
CA GLN A 77 -5.83 6.66 -8.44
C GLN A 77 -4.67 5.66 -8.30
N GLY A 78 -4.04 5.61 -7.12
CA GLY A 78 -2.92 4.70 -6.84
C GLY A 78 -3.26 3.70 -5.74
N VAL A 79 -2.99 4.07 -4.49
CA VAL A 79 -3.40 3.26 -3.33
C VAL A 79 -4.92 3.33 -3.19
N GLN A 80 -5.59 2.18 -3.03
CA GLN A 80 -7.07 2.13 -2.97
C GLN A 80 -7.62 1.38 -1.76
N GLY A 81 -6.87 0.42 -1.21
CA GLY A 81 -7.32 -0.39 -0.08
C GLY A 81 -6.20 -1.24 0.50
N GLY A 82 -6.55 -2.07 1.48
CA GLY A 82 -5.61 -2.90 2.21
C GLY A 82 -6.32 -3.96 3.05
N SER A 83 -5.54 -4.77 3.76
CA SER A 83 -6.08 -5.79 4.66
C SER A 83 -6.25 -5.23 6.07
N TYR A 84 -7.01 -5.94 6.90
CA TYR A 84 -7.26 -5.57 8.28
C TYR A 84 -6.02 -5.50 9.18
N ILE A 85 -4.84 -5.93 8.70
CA ILE A 85 -3.60 -5.87 9.46
C ILE A 85 -2.99 -4.45 9.51
N PHE A 86 -3.58 -3.46 8.82
CA PHE A 86 -3.04 -2.11 8.67
C PHE A 86 -3.38 -1.18 9.86
N HIS A 87 -3.14 -1.65 11.08
CA HIS A 87 -3.58 -0.98 12.31
C HIS A 87 -2.99 0.44 12.45
N HIS A 88 -1.75 0.69 12.03
CA HIS A 88 -1.15 2.02 12.08
C HIS A 88 -1.80 2.97 11.07
N THR A 89 -2.12 2.47 9.88
CA THR A 89 -2.85 3.23 8.86
C THR A 89 -4.26 3.60 9.36
N PHE A 90 -5.01 2.66 9.91
CA PHE A 90 -6.38 2.90 10.38
C PHE A 90 -6.43 3.87 11.55
N THR A 91 -5.50 3.76 12.50
CA THR A 91 -5.41 4.75 13.58
C THR A 91 -5.10 6.14 13.05
N MET A 92 -4.32 6.28 11.97
CA MET A 92 -4.14 7.59 11.31
C MET A 92 -5.41 8.07 10.62
N PHE A 93 -6.16 7.22 9.91
CA PHE A 93 -7.46 7.60 9.38
C PHE A 93 -8.36 8.16 10.49
N ASN A 94 -8.47 7.44 11.60
CA ASN A 94 -9.29 7.87 12.72
C ASN A 94 -8.83 9.21 13.32
N ARG A 95 -7.52 9.39 13.52
CA ARG A 95 -6.95 10.62 14.07
C ARG A 95 -7.24 11.85 13.19
N GLN A 96 -7.47 11.63 11.89
CA GLN A 96 -7.83 12.69 10.94
C GLN A 96 -9.34 12.74 10.64
N GLY A 97 -10.16 11.92 11.30
CA GLY A 97 -11.62 11.92 11.13
C GLY A 97 -12.15 11.07 9.97
N TYR A 98 -11.34 10.17 9.42
CA TYR A 98 -11.69 9.29 8.31
C TYR A 98 -11.78 7.82 8.74
N GLN A 99 -12.43 7.00 7.92
CA GLN A 99 -12.57 5.56 8.13
C GLN A 99 -12.45 4.83 6.79
N ALA A 100 -11.88 3.63 6.81
CA ALA A 100 -11.91 2.69 5.70
C ALA A 100 -13.19 1.83 5.77
N ASP A 101 -13.75 1.47 4.62
CA ASP A 101 -14.95 0.64 4.55
C ASP A 101 -14.60 -0.82 4.24
N PRO A 102 -15.31 -1.81 4.79
CA PRO A 102 -15.10 -3.20 4.47
C PRO A 102 -15.50 -3.52 3.02
N VAL A 103 -14.83 -4.51 2.43
CA VAL A 103 -15.19 -5.10 1.13
C VAL A 103 -14.74 -6.57 1.07
N ASN A 104 -15.53 -7.42 0.43
CA ASN A 104 -15.15 -8.81 0.16
C ASN A 104 -14.69 -8.96 -1.30
N LEU A 105 -13.44 -9.39 -1.48
CA LEU A 105 -12.80 -9.30 -2.78
C LEU A 105 -13.24 -10.42 -3.75
N HIS A 106 -13.72 -10.02 -4.93
CA HIS A 106 -13.96 -10.88 -6.09
C HIS A 106 -12.94 -10.58 -7.18
N VAL A 107 -12.34 -11.62 -7.76
CA VAL A 107 -11.28 -11.48 -8.76
C VAL A 107 -11.59 -12.31 -10.00
N SER A 108 -11.31 -11.76 -11.17
CA SER A 108 -11.34 -12.45 -12.46
C SER A 108 -9.92 -12.63 -13.00
N PHE A 109 -9.51 -13.86 -13.26
CA PHE A 109 -8.22 -14.19 -13.85
C PHE A 109 -8.43 -14.76 -15.25
N GLY A 110 -7.66 -14.26 -16.23
CA GLY A 110 -7.74 -14.72 -17.61
C GLY A 110 -9.07 -14.38 -18.30
N LYS A 111 -9.22 -14.93 -19.50
CA LYS A 111 -10.43 -14.82 -20.31
C LYS A 111 -10.73 -16.13 -21.05
N ASP A 112 -12.00 -16.38 -21.34
CA ASP A 112 -12.47 -17.54 -22.10
C ASP A 112 -11.93 -18.85 -21.52
N GLU A 113 -11.22 -19.66 -22.29
CA GLU A 113 -10.70 -20.97 -21.85
C GLU A 113 -9.63 -20.86 -20.74
N THR A 114 -9.06 -19.67 -20.51
CA THR A 114 -8.11 -19.44 -19.40
C THR A 114 -8.77 -18.85 -18.15
N PHE A 115 -10.08 -18.61 -18.20
CA PHE A 115 -10.80 -17.91 -17.14
C PHE A 115 -10.94 -18.74 -15.86
N TRP A 116 -10.58 -18.13 -14.73
CA TRP A 116 -10.94 -18.62 -13.41
C TRP A 116 -11.17 -17.48 -12.40
N THR A 117 -11.85 -17.81 -11.30
CA THR A 117 -12.16 -16.86 -10.24
C THR A 117 -12.15 -17.54 -8.88
N ASN A 118 -12.01 -16.76 -7.81
CA ASN A 118 -12.18 -17.24 -6.43
C ASN A 118 -13.66 -17.48 -6.05
N VAL A 119 -14.62 -16.97 -6.83
CA VAL A 119 -16.04 -17.02 -6.48
C VAL A 119 -16.67 -18.39 -6.77
N PHE A 120 -16.39 -18.97 -7.94
CA PHE A 120 -16.95 -20.25 -8.38
C PHE A 120 -15.94 -21.09 -9.19
N PRO A 121 -16.06 -22.42 -9.21
CA PRO A 121 -15.22 -23.31 -10.02
C PRO A 121 -15.41 -23.10 -11.54
N THR A 122 -14.30 -23.15 -12.27
CA THR A 122 -14.27 -23.01 -13.74
C THR A 122 -13.58 -24.19 -14.42
N LYS A 123 -13.80 -24.32 -15.74
CA LYS A 123 -13.22 -25.38 -16.59
C LYS A 123 -11.71 -25.52 -16.43
N VAL A 124 -10.96 -24.41 -16.52
CA VAL A 124 -9.48 -24.44 -16.46
C VAL A 124 -8.95 -25.00 -15.14
N LEU A 125 -9.62 -24.71 -14.01
CA LEU A 125 -9.22 -25.28 -12.71
C LEU A 125 -9.52 -26.78 -12.64
N ALA A 126 -10.61 -27.23 -13.26
CA ALA A 126 -10.93 -28.65 -13.37
C ALA A 126 -9.97 -29.41 -14.31
N GLU A 127 -9.50 -28.79 -15.38
CA GLU A 127 -8.46 -29.35 -16.26
C GLU A 127 -7.13 -29.53 -15.52
N HIS A 128 -6.77 -28.55 -14.68
CA HIS A 128 -5.57 -28.60 -13.85
C HIS A 128 -5.77 -29.27 -12.47
N GLN A 129 -6.86 -30.02 -12.26
CA GLN A 129 -7.26 -30.51 -10.95
C GLN A 129 -6.19 -31.28 -10.17
N SER A 130 -5.41 -32.12 -10.87
CA SER A 130 -4.30 -32.86 -10.28
C SER A 130 -3.17 -31.94 -9.77
N GLU A 131 -2.94 -30.83 -10.48
CA GLU A 131 -1.98 -29.81 -10.08
C GLU A 131 -2.51 -28.97 -8.92
N VAL A 132 -3.81 -28.65 -8.88
CA VAL A 132 -4.46 -27.98 -7.74
C VAL A 132 -4.25 -28.77 -6.44
N GLN A 133 -4.51 -30.08 -6.46
CA GLN A 133 -4.31 -30.94 -5.29
C GLN A 133 -2.82 -31.04 -4.89
N ARG A 134 -1.91 -31.13 -5.88
CA ARG A 134 -0.47 -31.12 -5.63
C ARG A 134 -0.01 -29.79 -5.04
N PHE A 135 -0.55 -28.67 -5.53
CA PHE A 135 -0.24 -27.33 -5.07
C PHE A 135 -0.54 -27.15 -3.58
N ALA A 136 -1.72 -27.59 -3.11
CA ALA A 136 -2.05 -27.57 -1.69
C ALA A 136 -1.06 -28.37 -0.81
N LYS A 137 -0.56 -29.51 -1.32
CA LYS A 137 0.48 -30.32 -0.64
C LYS A 137 1.84 -29.64 -0.64
N VAL A 138 2.23 -29.03 -1.76
CA VAL A 138 3.50 -28.29 -1.91
C VAL A 138 3.54 -27.08 -0.98
N LEU A 139 2.44 -26.32 -0.85
CA LEU A 139 2.35 -25.21 0.09
C LEU A 139 2.62 -25.65 1.54
N LYS A 140 2.04 -26.77 1.97
CA LYS A 140 2.30 -27.36 3.30
C LYS A 140 3.76 -27.80 3.46
N PHE A 141 4.34 -28.40 2.42
CA PHE A 141 5.75 -28.78 2.40
C PHE A 141 6.68 -27.56 2.50
N MET A 142 6.44 -26.52 1.71
CA MET A 142 7.20 -25.27 1.74
C MET A 142 7.13 -24.62 3.11
N ARG A 143 5.96 -24.64 3.77
CA ARG A 143 5.80 -24.16 5.15
C ARG A 143 6.69 -24.91 6.13
N TRP A 144 6.78 -26.23 6.02
CA TRP A 144 7.60 -27.05 6.92
C TRP A 144 9.12 -26.83 6.71
N PHE A 145 9.52 -26.49 5.48
CA PHE A 145 10.91 -26.22 5.09
C PHE A 145 11.17 -24.74 4.76
N GLU A 146 10.48 -23.82 5.44
CA GLU A 146 10.39 -22.40 5.05
C GLU A 146 11.74 -21.71 4.84
N VAL A 147 12.76 -22.03 5.64
CA VAL A 147 14.11 -21.43 5.54
C VAL A 147 14.76 -21.73 4.18
N PHE A 148 14.54 -22.93 3.64
CA PHE A 148 15.11 -23.32 2.34
C PHE A 148 14.43 -22.58 1.18
N PHE A 149 13.11 -22.41 1.26
CA PHE A 149 12.32 -21.75 0.21
C PHE A 149 12.23 -20.23 0.36
N ALA A 150 12.72 -19.67 1.47
CA ALA A 150 12.55 -18.28 1.86
C ALA A 150 13.01 -17.26 0.81
N LEU A 151 14.05 -17.57 0.02
CA LEU A 151 14.64 -16.66 -0.97
C LEU A 151 14.69 -17.25 -2.38
N LEU A 152 14.18 -18.47 -2.59
CA LEU A 152 14.18 -19.07 -3.92
C LEU A 152 13.13 -18.38 -4.80
N PRO A 153 13.45 -18.04 -6.07
CA PRO A 153 12.48 -17.48 -7.01
C PRO A 153 11.27 -18.39 -7.19
N LEU A 154 10.07 -17.81 -7.19
CA LEU A 154 8.80 -18.53 -7.23
C LEU A 154 8.71 -19.48 -8.43
N ARG A 155 9.03 -18.99 -9.63
CA ARG A 155 8.96 -19.81 -10.84
C ARG A 155 9.90 -21.01 -10.77
N LEU A 156 11.10 -20.83 -10.20
CA LEU A 156 12.06 -21.92 -10.02
C LEU A 156 11.48 -23.01 -9.10
N VAL A 157 10.89 -22.62 -7.97
CA VAL A 157 10.29 -23.56 -7.02
C VAL A 157 9.13 -24.32 -7.66
N LEU A 158 8.24 -23.64 -8.40
CA LEU A 158 7.13 -24.30 -9.10
C LEU A 158 7.65 -25.31 -10.14
N LYS A 159 8.73 -24.98 -10.86
CA LYS A 159 9.37 -25.94 -11.78
C LYS A 159 10.01 -27.13 -11.08
N MET A 160 10.63 -26.94 -9.93
CA MET A 160 11.19 -28.04 -9.12
C MET A 160 10.12 -29.05 -8.67
N PHE A 161 8.88 -28.61 -8.50
CA PHE A 161 7.72 -29.46 -8.16
C PHE A 161 6.92 -29.92 -9.39
N PHE A 162 7.48 -29.77 -10.60
CA PHE A 162 6.91 -30.26 -11.85
C PHE A 162 5.52 -29.71 -12.21
N PHE A 163 5.24 -28.45 -11.86
CA PHE A 163 4.05 -27.75 -12.36
C PHE A 163 4.18 -27.43 -13.86
N SER A 164 3.08 -27.58 -14.59
CA SER A 164 2.99 -27.27 -16.03
C SER A 164 3.20 -25.77 -16.28
N GLU A 165 3.59 -25.40 -17.51
CA GLU A 165 3.65 -23.99 -17.90
C GLU A 165 2.28 -23.31 -17.76
N ASP A 166 1.22 -23.98 -18.18
CA ASP A 166 -0.13 -23.44 -18.11
C ASP A 166 -0.56 -23.19 -16.67
N PHE A 167 -0.38 -24.14 -15.74
CA PHE A 167 -0.71 -23.90 -14.33
C PHE A 167 0.11 -22.77 -13.72
N ILE A 168 1.41 -22.69 -14.04
CA ILE A 168 2.28 -21.62 -13.54
C ILE A 168 1.78 -20.25 -14.03
N ASN A 169 1.52 -20.11 -15.32
CA ASN A 169 1.24 -18.82 -15.96
C ASN A 169 -0.23 -18.39 -15.84
N ILE A 170 -1.18 -19.34 -15.78
CA ILE A 170 -2.62 -19.06 -15.68
C ILE A 170 -3.07 -18.93 -14.22
N VAL A 171 -2.49 -19.72 -13.30
CA VAL A 171 -2.98 -19.80 -11.91
C VAL A 171 -1.97 -19.20 -10.93
N ALA A 172 -0.79 -19.81 -10.80
CA ALA A 172 0.12 -19.54 -9.67
C ALA A 172 0.76 -18.13 -9.70
N LEU A 173 1.23 -17.68 -10.87
CA LEU A 173 1.81 -16.34 -11.01
C LEU A 173 0.74 -15.24 -10.89
N PRO A 174 -0.40 -15.29 -11.62
CA PRO A 174 -1.45 -14.28 -11.49
C PRO A 174 -1.96 -14.08 -10.06
N MET A 175 -2.19 -15.17 -9.30
CA MET A 175 -2.67 -15.05 -7.92
C MET A 175 -1.65 -14.45 -6.95
N THR A 176 -0.36 -14.58 -7.25
CA THR A 176 0.72 -13.95 -6.46
C THR A 176 0.84 -12.47 -6.82
N ALA A 177 0.72 -12.14 -8.11
CA ALA A 177 0.89 -10.80 -8.63
C ALA A 177 -0.08 -9.78 -8.02
N LEU A 178 -1.33 -10.21 -7.81
CA LEU A 178 -2.44 -9.39 -7.37
C LEU A 178 -2.17 -8.59 -6.08
N PHE A 179 -1.69 -9.26 -5.03
CA PHE A 179 -1.63 -8.66 -3.68
C PHE A 179 -0.31 -8.02 -3.32
N LEU A 180 0.75 -8.42 -3.99
CA LEU A 180 2.10 -7.92 -3.71
C LEU A 180 2.48 -6.75 -4.62
N GLY A 181 1.63 -6.39 -5.58
CA GLY A 181 1.94 -5.37 -6.59
C GLY A 181 3.24 -5.69 -7.34
N THR A 182 3.56 -6.99 -7.48
CA THR A 182 4.82 -7.45 -8.05
C THR A 182 4.83 -7.37 -9.57
N GLY A 183 3.66 -7.26 -10.18
CA GLY A 183 3.48 -7.12 -11.62
C GLY A 183 4.27 -8.18 -12.40
N ASN A 184 4.98 -7.75 -13.45
CA ASN A 184 5.77 -8.66 -14.29
C ASN A 184 7.13 -9.05 -13.67
N ALA A 185 7.37 -8.74 -12.40
CA ALA A 185 8.50 -9.27 -11.62
C ALA A 185 8.11 -10.51 -10.79
N THR A 186 6.83 -10.91 -10.80
CA THR A 186 6.28 -12.04 -10.02
C THR A 186 7.08 -13.36 -10.14
N PRO A 187 7.61 -13.76 -11.31
CA PRO A 187 8.45 -14.96 -11.41
C PRO A 187 9.70 -14.96 -10.51
N GLU A 188 10.24 -13.77 -10.20
CA GLU A 188 11.43 -13.57 -9.37
C GLU A 188 11.11 -13.34 -7.89
N VAL A 189 9.83 -13.29 -7.50
CA VAL A 189 9.43 -13.09 -6.10
C VAL A 189 9.84 -14.30 -5.27
N PRO A 190 10.28 -14.13 -4.00
CA PRO A 190 10.53 -15.27 -3.13
C PRO A 190 9.31 -16.17 -2.99
N ALA A 191 9.50 -17.48 -3.16
CA ALA A 191 8.40 -18.46 -3.13
C ALA A 191 7.64 -18.47 -1.79
N VAL A 192 8.30 -18.08 -0.68
CA VAL A 192 7.65 -17.91 0.62
C VAL A 192 6.51 -16.89 0.59
N MET A 193 6.53 -15.91 -0.32
CA MET A 193 5.44 -14.94 -0.40
C MET A 193 4.13 -15.57 -0.85
N LEU A 194 4.16 -16.40 -1.92
CA LEU A 194 2.99 -17.18 -2.34
C LEU A 194 2.56 -18.16 -1.24
N GLU A 195 3.52 -18.84 -0.61
CA GLU A 195 3.22 -19.74 0.50
C GLU A 195 2.45 -19.00 1.61
N ARG A 196 2.91 -17.83 2.03
CA ARG A 196 2.23 -17.04 3.06
C ARG A 196 0.86 -16.54 2.63
N LEU A 197 0.67 -16.16 1.38
CA LEU A 197 -0.65 -15.77 0.87
C LEU A 197 -1.69 -16.89 1.07
N CYS A 198 -1.26 -18.15 1.01
CA CYS A 198 -2.15 -19.30 1.04
C CYS A 198 -2.20 -20.04 2.40
N THR A 199 -1.18 -19.87 3.26
CA THR A 199 -1.04 -20.64 4.52
C THR A 199 -1.14 -19.79 5.79
N SER A 200 -1.08 -18.46 5.68
CA SER A 200 -1.11 -17.56 6.84
C SER A 200 -2.56 -17.21 7.23
N PRO A 201 -3.05 -17.58 8.42
CA PRO A 201 -4.37 -17.16 8.89
C PRO A 201 -4.46 -15.66 9.24
N THR A 202 -3.33 -14.97 9.26
CA THR A 202 -3.22 -13.55 9.65
C THR A 202 -3.36 -12.61 8.46
N TYR A 203 -2.60 -12.88 7.41
CA TYR A 203 -2.43 -11.99 6.26
C TYR A 203 -2.49 -12.74 4.93
N GLY A 204 -2.77 -14.04 4.98
CA GLY A 204 -2.93 -14.86 3.81
C GLY A 204 -4.25 -14.52 3.14
N MET A 205 -4.18 -13.73 2.08
CA MET A 205 -5.36 -13.34 1.32
C MET A 205 -6.06 -14.55 0.69
N TRP A 206 -5.31 -15.59 0.34
CA TRP A 206 -5.81 -16.84 -0.20
C TRP A 206 -5.91 -17.95 0.86
N TYR A 207 -5.92 -17.59 2.15
CA TYR A 207 -6.00 -18.56 3.23
C TYR A 207 -7.44 -18.99 3.53
N PRO A 208 -7.68 -20.30 3.72
CA PRO A 208 -6.78 -21.41 3.40
C PRO A 208 -6.81 -21.74 1.90
N ALA A 209 -5.71 -22.28 1.38
CA ALA A 209 -5.72 -22.91 0.06
C ALA A 209 -6.75 -24.06 0.00
N ASN A 210 -7.37 -24.22 -1.16
CA ASN A 210 -8.41 -25.21 -1.42
C ASN A 210 -7.94 -26.24 -2.48
N GLU A 211 -8.07 -27.52 -2.18
CA GLU A 211 -7.62 -28.59 -3.10
C GLU A 211 -8.59 -28.88 -4.27
N ASN A 212 -9.78 -28.29 -4.24
CA ASN A 212 -10.80 -28.40 -5.29
C ASN A 212 -10.68 -27.26 -6.31
N THR A 213 -10.47 -26.02 -5.87
CA THR A 213 -10.45 -24.84 -6.77
C THR A 213 -9.27 -23.89 -6.56
N VAL A 214 -8.20 -24.33 -5.89
CA VAL A 214 -7.04 -23.53 -5.43
C VAL A 214 -7.39 -22.56 -4.30
N VAL A 215 -8.47 -21.79 -4.48
CA VAL A 215 -9.07 -20.87 -3.49
C VAL A 215 -10.59 -20.86 -3.67
N ASP A 216 -11.33 -20.62 -2.60
CA ASP A 216 -12.79 -20.47 -2.60
C ASP A 216 -13.28 -19.37 -1.64
N ASN A 217 -12.34 -18.64 -1.04
CA ASN A 217 -12.64 -17.55 -0.13
C ASN A 217 -12.84 -16.22 -0.89
N LYS A 218 -13.60 -15.31 -0.27
CA LYS A 218 -13.73 -13.91 -0.68
C LYS A 218 -12.94 -13.10 0.36
N PRO A 219 -11.66 -12.78 0.10
CA PRO A 219 -10.78 -12.28 1.14
C PRO A 219 -11.32 -10.98 1.75
N PRO A 220 -11.45 -10.88 3.09
CA PRO A 220 -11.95 -9.68 3.73
C PRO A 220 -10.90 -8.56 3.65
N MET A 221 -11.27 -7.49 2.98
CA MET A 221 -10.44 -6.32 2.72
C MET A 221 -11.13 -5.06 3.24
N VAL A 222 -10.40 -3.95 3.19
CA VAL A 222 -10.97 -2.63 3.35
C VAL A 222 -10.56 -1.73 2.19
N VAL A 223 -11.42 -0.77 1.86
CA VAL A 223 -11.14 0.31 0.92
C VAL A 223 -10.97 1.63 1.64
N PHE A 224 -10.03 2.42 1.16
CA PHE A 224 -9.58 3.63 1.83
C PHE A 224 -10.46 4.83 1.49
N PRO A 225 -10.51 5.83 2.38
CA PRO A 225 -11.26 7.07 2.15
C PRO A 225 -10.68 7.88 0.98
N ASN A 226 -11.28 9.02 0.68
CA ASN A 226 -10.72 10.02 -0.24
C ASN A 226 -9.33 10.44 0.25
N PHE A 227 -8.28 10.01 -0.46
CA PHE A 227 -6.91 10.25 -0.05
C PHE A 227 -6.48 11.70 -0.19
N SER A 228 -6.91 12.40 -1.24
CA SER A 228 -6.58 13.82 -1.41
C SER A 228 -7.12 14.65 -0.25
N GLU A 229 -8.34 14.36 0.22
CA GLU A 229 -8.92 15.01 1.40
C GLU A 229 -8.23 14.58 2.70
N PHE A 230 -8.02 13.27 2.90
CA PHE A 230 -7.34 12.75 4.10
C PHE A 230 -5.95 13.38 4.29
N TYR A 231 -5.12 13.40 3.25
CA TYR A 231 -3.79 13.98 3.33
C TYR A 231 -3.80 15.50 3.45
N SER A 232 -4.80 16.17 2.86
CA SER A 232 -5.00 17.62 3.05
C SER A 232 -5.39 17.96 4.49
N THR A 233 -6.31 17.20 5.10
CA THR A 233 -6.66 17.34 6.52
C THR A 233 -5.44 17.08 7.40
N TRP A 234 -4.68 16.01 7.11
CA TRP A 234 -3.49 15.69 7.88
C TRP A 234 -2.41 16.78 7.77
N LYS A 235 -2.21 17.37 6.59
CA LYS A 235 -1.33 18.52 6.40
C LYS A 235 -1.75 19.68 7.31
N GLN A 236 -3.03 20.05 7.31
CA GLN A 236 -3.55 21.14 8.14
C GLN A 236 -3.37 20.87 9.65
N ASP A 237 -3.60 19.63 10.08
CA ASP A 237 -3.33 19.19 11.46
C ASP A 237 -1.84 19.35 11.83
N LEU A 238 -0.91 18.97 10.94
CA LEU A 238 0.53 19.17 11.16
C LEU A 238 0.90 20.65 11.26
N GLU A 239 0.39 21.49 10.36
CA GLU A 239 0.62 22.94 10.36
C GLU A 239 0.09 23.57 11.65
N SER A 240 -1.09 23.14 12.13
CA SER A 240 -1.67 23.60 13.40
C SER A 240 -0.79 23.26 14.62
N ARG A 241 0.01 22.19 14.53
CA ARG A 241 1.00 21.77 15.53
C ARG A 241 2.37 22.42 15.34
N GLY A 242 2.51 23.35 14.39
CA GLY A 242 3.72 24.12 14.14
C GLY A 242 4.77 23.41 13.28
N VAL A 243 4.39 22.39 12.52
CA VAL A 243 5.24 21.84 11.46
C VAL A 243 5.25 22.82 10.29
N THR A 244 6.43 23.13 9.76
CA THR A 244 6.56 23.90 8.52
C THR A 244 6.41 22.96 7.33
N VAL A 245 5.33 23.08 6.56
CA VAL A 245 5.12 22.27 5.35
C VAL A 245 5.41 23.11 4.10
N ARG A 246 6.36 22.68 3.27
CA ARG A 246 6.74 23.33 2.01
C ARG A 246 6.54 22.36 0.84
N LEU A 247 5.39 22.45 0.20
CA LEU A 247 5.14 21.76 -1.06
C LEU A 247 5.83 22.49 -2.22
N SER A 248 5.89 21.86 -3.39
CA SER A 248 6.62 22.40 -4.55
C SER A 248 8.06 22.83 -4.18
N THR A 249 8.74 22.02 -3.36
CA THR A 249 10.11 22.22 -2.89
C THR A 249 10.89 20.92 -3.01
N GLU A 250 11.79 20.85 -3.98
CA GLU A 250 12.64 19.69 -4.22
C GLU A 250 13.91 19.73 -3.37
N LEU A 251 14.32 18.56 -2.86
CA LEU A 251 15.70 18.33 -2.41
C LEU A 251 16.56 17.99 -3.62
N ASP A 252 17.41 18.92 -4.04
CA ASP A 252 18.35 18.71 -5.15
C ASP A 252 19.51 17.81 -4.73
N GLU A 253 20.16 18.15 -3.62
CA GLU A 253 21.40 17.52 -3.17
C GLU A 253 21.57 17.63 -1.64
N VAL A 254 22.13 16.59 -1.03
CA VAL A 254 22.72 16.66 0.30
C VAL A 254 24.18 17.09 0.16
N VAL A 255 24.44 18.38 0.37
CA VAL A 255 25.73 19.04 0.11
C VAL A 255 26.80 18.55 1.07
N GLU A 256 26.48 18.51 2.36
CA GLU A 256 27.37 18.02 3.41
C GLU A 256 26.55 17.33 4.50
N ARG A 257 27.12 16.28 5.11
CA ARG A 257 26.52 15.65 6.29
C ARG A 257 27.56 15.02 7.20
N SER A 258 27.31 15.08 8.50
CA SER A 258 28.13 14.45 9.52
C SER A 258 27.28 14.12 10.74
N LYS A 259 27.91 13.73 11.86
CA LYS A 259 27.20 13.60 13.15
C LYS A 259 26.73 14.94 13.73
N LYS A 260 27.17 16.06 13.16
CA LYS A 260 26.83 17.41 13.65
C LYS A 260 25.61 18.02 12.94
N GLY A 261 25.08 17.36 11.91
CA GLY A 261 23.99 17.88 11.09
C GLY A 261 24.23 17.67 9.60
N VAL A 262 23.34 18.29 8.81
CA VAL A 262 23.21 18.13 7.37
C VAL A 262 22.96 19.50 6.74
N THR A 263 23.75 19.83 5.71
CA THR A 263 23.45 20.94 4.81
C THR A 263 22.86 20.37 3.54
N VAL A 264 21.66 20.83 3.19
CA VAL A 264 20.92 20.41 2.00
C VAL A 264 20.77 21.56 1.03
N ARG A 265 20.62 21.23 -0.25
CA ARG A 265 20.30 22.18 -1.31
C ARG A 265 18.86 21.97 -1.74
N LEU A 266 18.03 22.99 -1.55
CA LEU A 266 16.61 22.97 -1.85
C LEU A 266 16.30 23.86 -3.05
N ARG A 267 15.34 23.46 -3.87
CA ARG A 267 14.88 24.21 -5.03
C ARG A 267 13.36 24.37 -5.01
N ALA A 268 12.89 25.60 -5.15
CA ALA A 268 11.47 25.84 -5.36
C ALA A 268 11.05 25.33 -6.75
N ARG A 269 9.86 24.76 -6.84
CA ARG A 269 9.24 24.22 -8.05
C ARG A 269 8.01 25.06 -8.40
N ARG A 270 7.67 25.13 -9.69
CA ARG A 270 6.42 25.77 -10.11
C ARG A 270 5.30 24.73 -10.05
N PRO A 271 4.19 24.99 -9.32
CA PRO A 271 3.04 24.10 -9.30
C PRO A 271 2.50 23.85 -10.71
N ALA A 272 2.34 22.58 -11.08
CA ALA A 272 1.58 22.16 -12.26
C ALA A 272 0.07 22.29 -12.01
N GLU A 273 -0.72 22.38 -13.09
CA GLU A 273 -2.19 22.52 -13.00
C GLU A 273 -2.85 21.38 -12.22
N ASP A 274 -2.37 20.15 -12.40
CA ASP A 274 -2.84 18.97 -11.68
C ASP A 274 -2.04 18.66 -10.40
N SER A 275 -1.22 19.62 -9.95
CA SER A 275 -0.32 19.52 -8.79
C SER A 275 0.80 18.48 -8.88
N HIS A 276 0.95 17.77 -10.01
CA HIS A 276 1.99 16.77 -10.24
C HIS A 276 3.19 17.39 -10.96
N ASN A 277 4.00 18.13 -10.20
CA ASN A 277 5.17 18.82 -10.74
C ASN A 277 6.12 17.83 -11.47
N PRO A 278 6.46 18.08 -12.75
CA PRO A 278 7.23 17.13 -13.54
C PRO A 278 8.66 16.96 -13.01
N ALA A 279 9.21 15.75 -13.04
CA ALA A 279 10.58 15.51 -12.59
C ALA A 279 11.60 16.31 -13.43
N GLY A 280 12.60 16.90 -12.76
CA GLY A 280 13.70 17.62 -13.43
C GLY A 280 13.35 18.96 -14.08
N ALA A 281 12.13 19.48 -13.92
CA ALA A 281 11.79 20.83 -14.37
C ALA A 281 12.36 21.92 -13.44
N ASP A 282 12.12 23.19 -13.78
CA ASP A 282 12.49 24.39 -12.99
C ASP A 282 13.98 24.56 -12.67
N GLN A 283 14.87 24.01 -13.51
CA GLN A 283 16.32 24.12 -13.32
C GLN A 283 16.84 25.56 -13.41
N ASP A 284 16.03 26.47 -13.94
CA ASP A 284 16.28 27.91 -14.00
C ASP A 284 16.11 28.62 -12.65
N ILE A 285 15.39 28.04 -11.70
CA ILE A 285 15.18 28.63 -10.36
C ILE A 285 16.41 28.35 -9.49
N PRO A 286 17.15 29.36 -9.01
CA PRO A 286 18.36 29.14 -8.22
C PRO A 286 18.07 28.36 -6.93
N PRO A 287 18.83 27.29 -6.64
CA PRO A 287 18.65 26.54 -5.41
C PRO A 287 19.29 27.27 -4.22
N GLN A 288 18.86 26.93 -3.01
CA GLN A 288 19.35 27.52 -1.75
C GLN A 288 19.82 26.45 -0.78
N ASP A 289 20.94 26.72 -0.11
CA ASP A 289 21.51 25.81 0.87
C ASP A 289 20.93 26.13 2.26
N GLU A 290 20.41 25.10 2.94
CA GLU A 290 19.82 25.19 4.27
C GLU A 290 20.42 24.12 5.20
N PHE A 291 20.56 24.45 6.49
CA PHE A 291 21.13 23.53 7.49
C PHE A 291 20.05 22.98 8.43
N PHE A 292 20.13 21.67 8.69
CA PHE A 292 19.31 20.94 9.66
C PHE A 292 20.17 20.04 10.55
N ASP A 293 19.69 19.72 11.74
CA ASP A 293 20.40 18.82 12.66
C ASP A 293 20.21 17.34 12.25
N GLU A 294 19.06 17.02 11.65
CA GLU A 294 18.71 15.67 11.17
C GLU A 294 17.93 15.74 9.86
N LEU A 295 18.11 14.72 9.03
CA LEU A 295 17.42 14.50 7.78
C LEU A 295 16.71 13.14 7.80
N VAL A 296 15.43 13.12 7.42
CA VAL A 296 14.66 11.90 7.18
C VAL A 296 14.25 11.87 5.70
N LEU A 297 14.86 10.97 4.94
CA LEU A 297 14.55 10.76 3.52
C LEU A 297 13.39 9.76 3.42
N CYS A 298 12.18 10.28 3.18
CA CYS A 298 10.95 9.52 2.93
C CYS A 298 10.66 9.39 1.41
N THR A 299 11.71 9.28 0.61
CA THR A 299 11.67 9.13 -0.86
C THR A 299 12.00 7.70 -1.28
N LEU A 300 11.88 7.38 -2.57
CA LEU A 300 12.31 6.09 -3.12
C LEU A 300 13.83 5.90 -2.99
N ALA A 301 14.29 4.64 -2.97
CA ALA A 301 15.70 4.29 -2.71
C ALA A 301 16.67 4.90 -3.73
N ASP A 302 16.29 4.91 -5.00
CA ASP A 302 17.05 5.50 -6.10
C ASP A 302 17.12 7.03 -6.00
N THR A 303 16.02 7.68 -5.63
CA THR A 303 15.94 9.11 -5.34
C THR A 303 16.84 9.46 -4.15
N ALA A 304 16.77 8.69 -3.06
CA ALA A 304 17.64 8.86 -1.90
C ALA A 304 19.12 8.71 -2.30
N LYS A 305 19.47 7.71 -3.14
CA LYS A 305 20.82 7.54 -3.66
C LYS A 305 21.26 8.74 -4.51
N ARG A 306 20.38 9.26 -5.36
CA ARG A 306 20.63 10.42 -6.24
C ARG A 306 20.95 11.66 -5.40
N VAL A 307 20.07 12.04 -4.48
CA VAL A 307 20.22 13.28 -3.68
C VAL A 307 21.39 13.19 -2.71
N LEU A 308 21.73 12.00 -2.19
CA LEU A 308 22.95 11.83 -1.39
C LEU A 308 24.23 12.04 -2.21
N GLY A 309 24.19 11.78 -3.52
CA GLY A 309 25.27 12.10 -4.46
C GLY A 309 26.66 11.71 -3.95
N LYS A 310 27.54 12.71 -3.86
CA LYS A 310 28.93 12.53 -3.42
C LYS A 310 29.07 12.22 -1.93
N THR A 311 28.09 12.60 -1.11
CA THR A 311 28.12 12.34 0.34
C THR A 311 27.67 10.93 0.70
N ALA A 312 27.12 10.16 -0.25
CA ALA A 312 26.79 8.76 -0.06
C ALA A 312 28.05 7.96 0.33
N SER A 313 27.93 7.09 1.33
CA SER A 313 28.95 6.08 1.62
C SER A 313 28.90 4.96 0.58
N TRP A 314 29.96 4.15 0.51
CA TRP A 314 29.97 2.97 -0.36
C TRP A 314 28.82 2.00 -0.03
N ARG A 315 28.49 1.83 1.26
CA ARG A 315 27.39 0.96 1.69
C ARG A 315 26.04 1.48 1.23
N GLU A 316 25.78 2.78 1.40
CA GLU A 316 24.53 3.39 0.92
C GLU A 316 24.39 3.26 -0.60
N ARG A 317 25.45 3.57 -1.36
CA ARG A 317 25.43 3.41 -2.83
C ARG A 317 25.08 1.99 -3.25
N LYS A 318 25.62 0.98 -2.56
CA LYS A 318 25.39 -0.43 -2.85
C LYS A 318 23.97 -0.86 -2.48
N VAL A 319 23.53 -0.58 -1.26
CA VAL A 319 22.22 -1.01 -0.75
C VAL A 319 21.08 -0.29 -1.47
N LEU A 320 21.12 1.05 -1.52
CA LEU A 320 20.09 1.85 -2.20
C LEU A 320 20.06 1.54 -3.72
N GLY A 321 21.24 1.29 -4.31
CA GLY A 321 21.36 0.93 -5.73
C GLY A 321 20.95 -0.51 -6.06
N SER A 322 20.62 -1.33 -5.06
CA SER A 322 20.16 -2.72 -5.29
C SER A 322 18.64 -2.82 -5.36
N ALA A 323 17.90 -1.77 -5.01
CA ALA A 323 16.46 -1.70 -5.24
C ALA A 323 16.19 -1.61 -6.75
N LYS A 324 15.27 -2.44 -7.24
CA LYS A 324 14.83 -2.45 -8.63
C LYS A 324 13.46 -1.78 -8.73
N PHE A 325 13.23 -1.05 -9.80
CA PHE A 325 11.98 -0.35 -10.05
C PHE A 325 11.44 -0.68 -11.44
N SER A 326 10.15 -0.42 -11.64
CA SER A 326 9.42 -0.54 -12.90
C SER A 326 8.64 0.74 -13.12
N ASP A 327 8.67 1.25 -14.35
CA ASP A 327 7.80 2.35 -14.76
C ASP A 327 6.50 1.78 -15.33
N ASP A 328 5.42 1.96 -14.58
CA ASP A 328 4.10 1.47 -14.90
C ASP A 328 3.18 2.66 -15.23
N ILE A 329 2.14 2.45 -16.04
CA ILE A 329 1.12 3.47 -16.31
C ILE A 329 -0.26 2.94 -15.92
N THR A 330 -1.00 3.73 -15.14
CA THR A 330 -2.43 3.53 -14.92
C THR A 330 -3.20 4.44 -15.85
N ILE A 331 -4.10 3.86 -16.64
CA ILE A 331 -5.08 4.59 -17.44
C ILE A 331 -6.44 4.40 -16.75
N THR A 332 -7.03 5.50 -16.30
CA THR A 332 -8.41 5.52 -15.80
C THR A 332 -9.34 5.82 -16.95
N HIS A 333 -10.35 4.98 -17.16
CA HIS A 333 -11.26 5.09 -18.29
C HIS A 333 -12.65 4.54 -17.95
N ASN A 334 -13.63 4.79 -18.80
CA ASN A 334 -14.96 4.18 -18.72
C ASN A 334 -15.29 3.32 -19.96
N ASP A 335 -14.26 2.87 -20.68
CA ASP A 335 -14.40 2.06 -21.90
C ASP A 335 -14.86 0.62 -21.60
N SER A 336 -16.18 0.41 -21.55
CA SER A 336 -16.76 -0.91 -21.30
C SER A 336 -16.53 -1.90 -22.44
N ASP A 337 -16.28 -1.43 -23.67
CA ASP A 337 -16.07 -2.31 -24.81
C ASP A 337 -14.67 -2.91 -24.76
N TYR A 338 -13.66 -2.12 -24.36
CA TYR A 338 -12.35 -2.62 -23.97
C TYR A 338 -12.48 -3.71 -22.89
N MET A 339 -13.26 -3.44 -21.83
CA MET A 339 -13.45 -4.39 -20.74
C MET A 339 -14.11 -5.70 -21.19
N LYS A 340 -15.17 -5.63 -22.03
CA LYS A 340 -15.84 -6.81 -22.60
C LYS A 340 -14.91 -7.63 -23.50
N LYS A 341 -14.03 -6.95 -24.24
CA LYS A 341 -13.06 -7.58 -25.15
C LYS A 341 -11.95 -8.31 -24.39
N HIS A 342 -11.41 -7.73 -23.33
CA HIS A 342 -10.18 -8.21 -22.69
C HIS A 342 -10.37 -9.00 -21.39
N TYR A 343 -11.53 -8.90 -20.76
CA TYR A 343 -11.76 -9.47 -19.43
C TYR A 343 -13.10 -10.23 -19.33
N GLU A 344 -13.22 -11.11 -18.33
CA GLU A 344 -14.50 -11.73 -17.96
C GLU A 344 -15.19 -10.98 -16.82
N ASN A 345 -16.14 -10.16 -17.22
CA ASN A 345 -16.85 -9.24 -16.34
C ASN A 345 -18.11 -9.86 -15.71
N PHE A 346 -18.62 -10.95 -16.32
CA PHE A 346 -19.91 -11.53 -16.00
C PHE A 346 -19.82 -13.06 -15.86
N TYR A 347 -20.76 -13.62 -15.12
CA TYR A 347 -20.93 -15.06 -14.98
C TYR A 347 -21.26 -15.70 -16.33
N ARG A 348 -20.65 -16.85 -16.59
CA ARG A 348 -20.81 -17.65 -17.82
C ARG A 348 -21.08 -19.10 -17.47
N ASP A 349 -22.30 -19.57 -17.75
CA ASP A 349 -22.70 -20.98 -17.53
C ASP A 349 -21.80 -21.96 -18.28
N ASP A 350 -21.31 -21.57 -19.47
CA ASP A 350 -20.49 -22.43 -20.31
C ASP A 350 -19.06 -22.61 -19.78
N LEU A 351 -18.58 -21.75 -18.88
CA LEU A 351 -17.25 -21.86 -18.25
C LEU A 351 -17.31 -22.42 -16.83
N ALA A 352 -18.49 -22.42 -16.21
CA ALA A 352 -18.72 -22.89 -14.85
C ALA A 352 -18.76 -24.43 -14.74
N ILE A 353 -18.20 -24.97 -13.65
CA ILE A 353 -18.16 -26.42 -13.41
C ILE A 353 -18.95 -26.79 -12.16
N ARG A 354 -19.84 -27.79 -12.27
CA ARG A 354 -20.67 -28.24 -11.15
C ARG A 354 -19.95 -29.15 -10.17
N ASP A 355 -19.03 -29.97 -10.64
CA ASP A 355 -18.32 -30.95 -9.81
C ASP A 355 -16.81 -30.74 -9.91
N THR A 356 -16.16 -30.59 -8.76
CA THR A 356 -14.70 -30.55 -8.64
C THR A 356 -14.30 -31.59 -7.60
N ASN A 357 -13.48 -32.57 -7.99
CA ASN A 357 -13.07 -33.69 -7.12
C ASN A 357 -14.22 -34.50 -6.49
N GLY A 358 -15.36 -34.67 -7.18
CA GLY A 358 -16.52 -35.36 -6.61
C GLY A 358 -17.25 -34.55 -5.53
N VAL A 359 -16.99 -33.24 -5.46
CA VAL A 359 -17.68 -32.30 -4.57
C VAL A 359 -18.62 -31.44 -5.41
N ASP A 360 -19.92 -31.47 -5.07
CA ASP A 360 -20.93 -30.63 -5.71
C ASP A 360 -20.77 -29.16 -5.33
N GLN A 361 -20.66 -28.30 -6.35
CA GLN A 361 -20.45 -26.86 -6.23
C GLN A 361 -21.69 -26.05 -6.64
N SER A 362 -22.85 -26.70 -6.83
CA SER A 362 -24.10 -26.07 -7.28
C SER A 362 -24.46 -24.80 -6.50
N GLY A 363 -24.26 -24.80 -5.18
CA GLY A 363 -24.54 -23.62 -4.34
C GLY A 363 -23.72 -22.38 -4.72
N ARG A 364 -22.42 -22.54 -5.00
CA ARG A 364 -21.55 -21.44 -5.45
C ARG A 364 -21.94 -20.94 -6.84
N LEU A 365 -22.39 -21.85 -7.73
CA LEU A 365 -22.84 -21.48 -9.07
C LEU A 365 -24.12 -20.64 -9.01
N GLU A 366 -25.11 -21.06 -8.24
CA GLU A 366 -26.38 -20.32 -8.10
C GLU A 366 -26.17 -18.95 -7.45
N GLU A 367 -25.28 -18.85 -6.45
CA GLU A 367 -24.91 -17.55 -5.87
C GLU A 367 -24.25 -16.64 -6.92
N ALA A 368 -23.25 -17.17 -7.65
CA ALA A 368 -22.44 -16.40 -8.60
C ALA A 368 -23.26 -15.80 -9.76
N LYS A 369 -24.35 -16.44 -10.19
CA LYS A 369 -25.26 -15.91 -11.22
C LYS A 369 -25.79 -14.52 -10.90
N THR A 370 -25.90 -14.17 -9.62
CA THR A 370 -26.41 -12.88 -9.17
C THR A 370 -25.37 -12.03 -8.45
N SER A 371 -24.36 -12.64 -7.83
CA SER A 371 -23.39 -11.93 -6.98
C SER A 371 -22.00 -11.76 -7.58
N PHE A 372 -21.66 -12.47 -8.68
CA PHE A 372 -20.31 -12.37 -9.26
C PHE A 372 -20.05 -10.98 -9.80
N ARG A 373 -19.17 -10.25 -9.11
CA ARG A 373 -18.89 -8.84 -9.36
C ARG A 373 -17.40 -8.59 -9.20
N PRO A 374 -16.59 -8.95 -10.21
CA PRO A 374 -15.14 -8.84 -10.11
C PRO A 374 -14.72 -7.37 -9.92
N MET A 375 -13.85 -7.17 -8.93
CA MET A 375 -13.26 -5.87 -8.59
C MET A 375 -11.86 -5.74 -9.19
N TYR A 376 -11.18 -6.87 -9.36
CA TYR A 376 -9.85 -6.96 -9.91
C TYR A 376 -9.84 -7.94 -11.07
N TYR A 377 -9.03 -7.61 -12.06
CA TYR A 377 -8.81 -8.42 -13.24
C TYR A 377 -7.32 -8.59 -13.48
N ILE A 378 -6.93 -9.81 -13.82
CA ILE A 378 -5.58 -10.11 -14.29
C ILE A 378 -5.72 -10.76 -15.66
N LYS A 379 -5.11 -10.16 -16.67
CA LYS A 379 -5.03 -10.69 -18.02
C LYS A 379 -3.59 -11.07 -18.32
N MET A 380 -3.38 -12.23 -18.93
CA MET A 380 -2.10 -12.59 -19.53
C MET A 380 -2.07 -12.11 -20.99
N TYR A 381 -0.88 -11.83 -21.51
CA TYR A 381 -0.71 -11.58 -22.95
C TYR A 381 -0.60 -12.90 -23.72
N ASP A 382 -1.29 -13.02 -24.84
CA ASP A 382 -1.22 -14.23 -25.68
C ASP A 382 0.17 -14.46 -26.26
N GLN A 383 0.90 -13.38 -26.55
CA GLN A 383 2.26 -13.38 -27.07
C GLN A 383 3.28 -13.87 -26.03
N ASP A 384 3.08 -13.54 -24.75
CA ASP A 384 3.87 -14.04 -23.63
C ASP A 384 3.02 -14.13 -22.36
N ARG A 385 2.55 -15.35 -22.06
CA ARG A 385 1.68 -15.63 -20.91
C ARG A 385 2.34 -15.41 -19.55
N GLN A 386 3.66 -15.15 -19.50
CA GLN A 386 4.35 -14.79 -18.25
C GLN A 386 4.16 -13.32 -17.87
N LYS A 387 3.66 -12.50 -18.81
CA LYS A 387 3.41 -11.08 -18.64
C LYS A 387 1.93 -10.84 -18.42
N LEU A 388 1.65 -9.84 -17.59
CA LEU A 388 0.32 -9.52 -17.11
C LEU A 388 -0.04 -8.07 -17.42
N GLU A 389 -1.32 -7.87 -17.67
CA GLU A 389 -2.05 -6.61 -17.56
C GLU A 389 -2.97 -6.73 -16.35
N MET A 390 -3.09 -5.64 -15.57
CA MET A 390 -3.97 -5.62 -14.40
C MET A 390 -5.06 -4.59 -14.61
N CYS A 391 -6.28 -4.86 -14.13
CA CYS A 391 -7.33 -3.85 -14.13
C CYS A 391 -8.12 -3.87 -12.82
N PHE A 392 -8.60 -2.70 -12.40
CA PHE A 392 -9.52 -2.52 -11.30
C PHE A 392 -10.84 -2.00 -11.85
N ASP A 393 -11.96 -2.58 -11.43
CA ASP A 393 -13.26 -1.94 -11.53
C ASP A 393 -13.50 -1.14 -10.25
N THR A 394 -13.19 0.16 -10.33
CA THR A 394 -13.25 1.06 -9.18
C THR A 394 -14.67 1.28 -8.70
N THR A 395 -15.67 1.15 -9.59
CA THR A 395 -17.09 1.25 -9.26
C THR A 395 -17.53 0.10 -8.34
N ASN A 396 -17.00 -1.09 -8.61
CA ASN A 396 -17.25 -2.27 -7.78
C ASN A 396 -16.41 -2.33 -6.51
N TYR A 397 -15.21 -1.76 -6.53
CA TYR A 397 -14.26 -1.84 -5.44
C TYR A 397 -14.41 -0.71 -4.42
N GLN A 398 -14.41 0.55 -4.86
CA GLN A 398 -14.35 1.71 -3.97
C GLN A 398 -15.74 2.08 -3.40
N SER A 399 -15.78 2.51 -2.14
CA SER A 399 -16.99 2.52 -1.32
C SER A 399 -17.92 3.73 -1.51
N GLN A 400 -17.48 4.74 -2.24
CA GLN A 400 -18.24 5.97 -2.55
C GLN A 400 -19.22 5.79 -3.72
N PHE A 401 -18.98 4.81 -4.58
CA PHE A 401 -19.85 4.53 -5.71
C PHE A 401 -21.19 3.93 -5.25
N PRO A 402 -22.27 4.13 -6.02
CA PRO A 402 -23.52 3.44 -5.78
C PRO A 402 -23.36 1.92 -5.88
N GLU A 403 -24.30 1.19 -5.30
CA GLU A 403 -24.31 -0.26 -5.38
C GLU A 403 -24.61 -0.75 -6.79
N LYS A 404 -25.55 -0.07 -7.47
CA LYS A 404 -26.00 -0.37 -8.83
C LYS A 404 -25.64 0.75 -9.78
N VAL A 405 -24.69 0.48 -10.66
CA VAL A 405 -24.28 1.36 -11.75
C VAL A 405 -24.32 0.54 -13.04
N PRO A 406 -24.86 1.07 -14.15
CA PRO A 406 -24.77 0.39 -15.44
C PRO A 406 -23.31 0.14 -15.80
N PHE A 407 -22.97 -1.07 -16.27
CA PHE A 407 -21.58 -1.44 -16.59
C PHE A 407 -20.90 -0.47 -17.58
N GLU A 408 -21.67 0.10 -18.51
CA GLU A 408 -21.22 1.10 -19.48
C GLU A 408 -20.84 2.46 -18.83
N GLN A 409 -21.20 2.66 -17.56
CA GLN A 409 -20.87 3.80 -16.71
C GLN A 409 -19.88 3.43 -15.59
N HIS A 410 -19.32 2.22 -15.58
CA HIS A 410 -18.27 1.89 -14.63
C HIS A 410 -16.98 2.65 -14.94
N VAL A 411 -16.21 2.91 -13.88
CA VAL A 411 -14.88 3.51 -13.97
C VAL A 411 -13.84 2.42 -13.70
N PHE A 412 -12.95 2.25 -14.66
CA PHE A 412 -11.90 1.25 -14.66
C PHE A 412 -10.53 1.89 -14.56
N GLN A 413 -9.58 1.17 -13.97
CA GLN A 413 -8.16 1.51 -13.96
C GLN A 413 -7.37 0.35 -14.51
N THR A 414 -6.94 0.46 -15.75
CA THR A 414 -6.07 -0.54 -16.39
C THR A 414 -4.61 -0.12 -16.20
N ILE A 415 -3.80 -1.05 -15.70
CA ILE A 415 -2.39 -0.86 -15.37
C ILE A 415 -1.55 -1.67 -16.34
N TYR A 416 -0.69 -0.97 -17.05
CA TYR A 416 0.31 -1.55 -17.92
C TYR A 416 1.67 -1.49 -17.25
N LEU A 417 2.30 -2.64 -17.16
CA LEU A 417 3.46 -2.88 -16.30
C LEU A 417 4.74 -2.83 -17.12
N ASN A 418 5.75 -2.13 -16.61
CA ASN A 418 7.10 -2.04 -17.13
C ASN A 418 7.21 -1.54 -18.58
N LYS A 419 7.23 -0.22 -18.74
CA LYS A 419 7.38 0.45 -20.03
C LYS A 419 8.60 -0.03 -20.82
N ASP A 420 9.76 -0.02 -20.18
CA ASP A 420 11.03 -0.24 -20.88
C ASP A 420 11.15 -1.67 -21.43
N ARG A 421 10.53 -2.65 -20.78
CA ARG A 421 10.67 -4.07 -21.12
C ARG A 421 9.46 -4.65 -21.84
N ASP A 422 8.25 -4.25 -21.46
CA ASP A 422 7.03 -4.98 -21.83
C ASP A 422 6.03 -4.11 -22.64
N SER A 423 6.35 -2.85 -22.97
CA SER A 423 5.40 -1.93 -23.65
C SER A 423 4.93 -2.35 -25.03
N GLU A 424 5.70 -3.17 -25.74
CA GLU A 424 5.30 -3.74 -27.03
C GLU A 424 4.12 -4.73 -26.93
N LEU A 425 3.81 -5.21 -25.72
CA LEU A 425 2.69 -6.10 -25.45
C LEU A 425 1.41 -5.34 -25.10
N TRP A 426 1.53 -4.09 -24.67
CA TRP A 426 0.42 -3.32 -24.11
C TRP A 426 -0.70 -3.12 -25.13
N SER A 427 -1.95 -3.23 -24.66
CA SER A 427 -3.16 -2.91 -25.42
C SER A 427 -3.74 -1.54 -25.06
N ASP A 428 -2.89 -0.63 -24.55
CA ASP A 428 -3.29 0.72 -24.11
C ASP A 428 -3.84 1.58 -25.25
N ASN A 429 -3.37 1.34 -26.47
CA ASN A 429 -3.86 1.96 -27.69
C ASN A 429 -5.28 1.53 -28.10
N GLU A 430 -5.82 0.45 -27.52
CA GLU A 430 -7.18 -0.01 -27.81
C GLU A 430 -8.25 0.64 -26.93
N ILE A 431 -7.86 1.35 -25.86
CA ILE A 431 -8.79 2.14 -25.06
C ILE A 431 -9.16 3.40 -25.87
N ALA A 432 -10.45 3.61 -26.11
CA ALA A 432 -10.94 4.75 -26.86
C ALA A 432 -10.54 6.08 -26.16
N GLU A 433 -9.91 6.99 -26.90
CA GLU A 433 -9.35 8.23 -26.35
C GLU A 433 -10.41 9.11 -25.67
N ASP A 434 -11.64 9.15 -26.19
CA ASP A 434 -12.76 9.90 -25.61
C ASP A 434 -13.33 9.29 -24.32
N LYS A 435 -12.90 8.06 -23.99
CA LYS A 435 -13.27 7.35 -22.75
C LYS A 435 -12.18 7.42 -21.68
N ILE A 436 -11.03 8.00 -21.99
CA ILE A 436 -9.94 8.17 -21.03
C ILE A 436 -10.25 9.35 -20.11
N ILE A 437 -10.25 9.08 -18.82
CA ILE A 437 -10.46 10.06 -17.75
C ILE A 437 -9.11 10.66 -17.33
N ARG A 438 -8.09 9.80 -17.13
CA ARG A 438 -6.74 10.23 -16.69
C ARG A 438 -5.68 9.18 -17.02
N LYS A 439 -4.43 9.62 -17.17
CA LYS A 439 -3.24 8.75 -17.26
C LYS A 439 -2.22 9.19 -16.21
N ASP A 440 -1.72 8.26 -15.41
CA ASP A 440 -0.70 8.53 -14.39
C ASP A 440 0.44 7.50 -14.48
N TRP A 441 1.67 8.00 -14.37
CA TRP A 441 2.89 7.19 -14.39
C TRP A 441 3.37 6.90 -12.95
N TRP A 442 3.83 5.69 -12.73
CA TRP A 442 4.32 5.20 -11.43
C TRP A 442 5.73 4.66 -11.56
N HIS A 443 6.61 5.09 -10.66
CA HIS A 443 7.91 4.45 -10.45
C HIS A 443 7.81 3.46 -9.28
N GLN A 444 7.49 2.20 -9.58
CA GLN A 444 7.06 1.19 -8.62
C GLN A 444 8.22 0.26 -8.23
N LEU A 445 8.33 -0.10 -6.94
CA LEU A 445 9.34 -1.06 -6.47
C LEU A 445 9.04 -2.48 -6.94
N CYS A 446 10.06 -3.19 -7.44
CA CYS A 446 9.99 -4.59 -7.83
C CYS A 446 10.39 -5.53 -6.65
N HIS A 447 9.45 -6.35 -6.19
CA HIS A 447 9.62 -7.32 -5.10
C HIS A 447 10.37 -8.62 -5.48
N SER A 448 11.44 -8.51 -6.26
CA SER A 448 12.28 -9.67 -6.57
C SER A 448 13.02 -10.20 -5.33
N TYR A 449 13.45 -11.46 -5.36
CA TYR A 449 14.26 -12.07 -4.30
C TYR A 449 15.53 -11.27 -3.97
N THR A 450 16.07 -10.53 -4.95
CA THR A 450 17.24 -9.68 -4.75
C THR A 450 16.97 -8.53 -3.78
N HIS A 451 15.74 -8.03 -3.68
CA HIS A 451 15.37 -7.01 -2.70
C HIS A 451 15.54 -7.53 -1.27
N TYR A 452 15.03 -8.73 -1.01
CA TYR A 452 15.09 -9.40 0.30
C TYR A 452 16.49 -9.92 0.65
N LEU A 453 17.38 -10.04 -0.34
CA LEU A 453 18.78 -10.43 -0.15
C LEU A 453 19.72 -9.22 0.03
N LEU A 454 19.53 -8.17 -0.77
CA LEU A 454 20.50 -7.08 -0.95
C LEU A 454 20.07 -5.75 -0.32
N VAL A 455 18.77 -5.57 -0.02
CA VAL A 455 18.25 -4.32 0.55
C VAL A 455 17.80 -4.53 2.00
N VAL A 456 16.75 -5.34 2.20
CA VAL A 456 16.04 -5.46 3.49
C VAL A 456 16.97 -5.83 4.67
N PRO A 457 17.88 -6.82 4.58
CA PRO A 457 18.75 -7.16 5.70
C PRO A 457 19.82 -6.10 6.02
N TRP A 458 20.07 -5.18 5.08
CA TRP A 458 21.18 -4.24 5.15
C TRP A 458 20.75 -2.82 5.52
N ILE A 459 19.45 -2.53 5.51
CA ILE A 459 18.91 -1.20 5.82
C ILE A 459 19.29 -0.72 7.23
N MET A 460 19.36 -1.64 8.20
CA MET A 460 19.80 -1.33 9.58
C MET A 460 21.19 -0.72 9.67
N PHE A 461 22.07 -0.96 8.69
CA PHE A 461 23.41 -0.39 8.67
C PHE A 461 23.45 1.02 8.07
N LEU A 462 22.36 1.47 7.44
CA LEU A 462 22.23 2.82 6.88
C LEU A 462 21.57 3.78 7.87
N GLN A 463 20.63 3.30 8.69
CA GLN A 463 19.83 4.15 9.57
C GLN A 463 20.66 4.95 10.58
N ALA A 464 20.26 6.21 10.78
CA ALA A 464 20.81 7.15 11.76
C ALA A 464 22.33 7.38 11.65
N ARG A 465 22.90 7.18 10.46
CA ARG A 465 24.32 7.45 10.17
C ARG A 465 24.45 8.84 9.59
N ASN A 466 25.40 9.62 10.12
CA ASN A 466 25.68 11.00 9.69
C ASN A 466 24.40 11.85 9.62
N SER A 467 23.56 11.76 10.66
CA SER A 467 22.30 12.51 10.78
C SER A 467 21.27 12.24 9.67
N VAL A 468 21.32 11.08 9.01
CA VAL A 468 20.35 10.68 7.98
C VAL A 468 19.61 9.40 8.37
N ARG A 469 18.28 9.39 8.15
CA ARG A 469 17.40 8.22 8.24
C ARG A 469 16.63 8.03 6.93
N PHE A 470 16.19 6.81 6.69
CA PHE A 470 15.43 6.44 5.50
C PHE A 470 14.06 5.88 5.93
N GLY A 471 13.01 6.37 5.30
CA GLY A 471 11.64 5.88 5.43
C GLY A 471 11.00 5.67 4.06
N GLY A 472 9.95 4.87 4.01
CA GLY A 472 9.28 4.48 2.78
C GLY A 472 8.95 2.99 2.78
N SER A 473 7.97 2.59 1.98
CA SER A 473 7.55 1.19 1.90
C SER A 473 8.66 0.25 1.39
N TRP A 474 9.58 0.78 0.57
CA TRP A 474 10.72 0.05 0.03
C TRP A 474 11.73 -0.45 1.06
N THR A 475 11.64 -0.02 2.32
CA THR A 475 12.51 -0.56 3.38
C THR A 475 12.15 -2.00 3.76
N LEU A 476 10.99 -2.52 3.34
CA LEU A 476 10.56 -3.90 3.60
C LEU A 476 9.66 -4.49 2.51
N VAL A 477 8.44 -3.94 2.32
CA VAL A 477 7.46 -4.40 1.33
C VAL A 477 6.54 -3.24 0.95
N ASN A 478 6.12 -3.15 -0.32
CA ASN A 478 5.38 -2.01 -0.86
C ASN A 478 3.93 -2.01 -0.36
N ALA A 479 3.73 -1.54 0.88
CA ALA A 479 2.44 -1.41 1.52
C ALA A 479 2.34 -0.06 2.25
N HIS A 480 1.14 0.51 2.26
CA HIS A 480 0.86 1.76 2.98
C HIS A 480 1.20 1.64 4.48
N GLU A 481 0.86 0.51 5.09
CA GLU A 481 1.19 0.22 6.49
C GLU A 481 2.68 0.27 6.79
N VAL A 482 3.51 -0.32 5.91
CA VAL A 482 4.97 -0.29 6.06
C VAL A 482 5.48 1.14 5.93
N ALA A 483 4.93 1.94 5.00
CA ALA A 483 5.30 3.34 4.89
C ALA A 483 4.99 4.10 6.19
N ILE A 484 3.79 3.95 6.76
CA ILE A 484 3.42 4.56 8.05
C ILE A 484 4.35 4.11 9.18
N ILE A 485 4.61 2.81 9.31
CA ILE A 485 5.50 2.24 10.33
C ILE A 485 6.94 2.77 10.15
N SER A 486 7.42 2.86 8.92
CA SER A 486 8.79 3.32 8.62
C SER A 486 9.04 4.77 9.04
N GLY A 487 8.05 5.65 8.81
CA GLY A 487 8.09 7.04 9.25
C GLY A 487 8.03 7.17 10.77
N LEU A 488 7.13 6.43 11.41
CA LEU A 488 7.03 6.34 12.87
C LEU A 488 8.34 5.82 13.48
N ALA A 489 8.96 4.79 12.91
CA ALA A 489 10.24 4.27 13.37
C ALA A 489 11.37 5.32 13.29
N ALA A 490 11.39 6.17 12.26
CA ALA A 490 12.33 7.28 12.16
C ALA A 490 12.10 8.33 13.25
N ALA A 491 10.85 8.67 13.54
CA ALA A 491 10.50 9.56 14.65
C ALA A 491 10.90 8.97 16.01
N VAL A 492 10.64 7.68 16.24
CA VAL A 492 10.99 6.99 17.49
C VAL A 492 12.50 6.91 17.68
N ASP A 493 13.26 6.63 16.62
CA ASP A 493 14.73 6.63 16.70
C ASP A 493 15.31 8.03 17.00
N LEU A 494 14.62 9.10 16.56
CA LEU A 494 14.95 10.49 16.91
C LEU A 494 14.59 10.87 18.36
N GLY A 495 13.76 10.06 19.02
CA GLY A 495 13.36 10.21 20.41
C GLY A 495 11.88 10.53 20.63
N ALA A 496 11.03 10.49 19.60
CA ALA A 496 9.59 10.53 19.78
C ALA A 496 9.06 9.27 20.47
N ASP A 497 7.90 9.37 21.08
CA ASP A 497 7.26 8.24 21.76
C ASP A 497 6.51 7.37 20.74
N TYR A 498 6.53 6.05 20.95
CA TYR A 498 5.62 5.16 20.23
C TYR A 498 4.24 5.24 20.89
N PRO A 499 3.13 5.39 20.12
CA PRO A 499 1.82 5.66 20.72
C PRO A 499 1.34 4.58 21.71
N GLU A 500 0.81 5.01 22.86
CA GLU A 500 0.39 4.12 23.95
C GLU A 500 -0.73 3.15 23.53
N ASP A 501 -1.67 3.62 22.71
CA ASP A 501 -2.76 2.83 22.16
C ASP A 501 -2.22 1.71 21.25
N LEU A 502 -1.32 2.04 20.32
CA LEU A 502 -0.66 1.08 19.43
C LEU A 502 0.34 0.16 20.15
N GLU A 503 0.85 0.53 21.34
CA GLU A 503 1.67 -0.37 22.18
C GLU A 503 0.82 -1.41 22.91
N ASN A 504 -0.42 -1.05 23.27
CA ASN A 504 -1.37 -1.96 23.90
C ASN A 504 -2.15 -2.80 22.87
N ASP A 505 -2.24 -2.36 21.62
CA ASP A 505 -2.56 -3.22 20.50
C ASP A 505 -1.40 -4.20 20.24
N ARG A 506 -1.60 -5.46 20.68
CA ARG A 506 -0.56 -6.50 20.65
C ARG A 506 -0.03 -6.77 19.25
N PHE A 507 -0.87 -6.67 18.22
CA PHE A 507 -0.47 -6.96 16.85
C PHE A 507 0.29 -5.78 16.25
N ALA A 508 -0.25 -4.56 16.38
CA ALA A 508 0.45 -3.35 15.94
C ALA A 508 1.83 -3.24 16.59
N PHE A 509 1.90 -3.48 17.91
CA PHE A 509 3.15 -3.47 18.65
C PHE A 509 4.15 -4.53 18.17
N LEU A 510 3.69 -5.76 17.88
CA LEU A 510 4.54 -6.81 17.34
C LEU A 510 5.11 -6.40 15.97
N CYS A 511 4.27 -5.89 15.07
CA CYS A 511 4.67 -5.41 13.75
C CYS A 511 5.71 -4.29 13.86
N PHE A 512 5.45 -3.26 14.67
CA PHE A 512 6.40 -2.17 14.90
C PHE A 512 7.72 -2.68 15.47
N ARG A 513 7.68 -3.56 16.47
CA ARG A 513 8.89 -4.07 17.14
C ARG A 513 9.76 -4.92 16.20
N LEU A 514 9.15 -5.77 15.39
CA LEU A 514 9.85 -6.58 14.39
C LEU A 514 10.41 -5.70 13.27
N TYR A 515 9.63 -4.72 12.79
CA TYR A 515 10.11 -3.74 11.83
C TYR A 515 11.29 -2.94 12.40
N TYR A 516 11.23 -2.48 13.65
CA TYR A 516 12.30 -1.72 14.29
C TYR A 516 13.57 -2.56 14.47
N LEU A 517 13.42 -3.84 14.81
CA LEU A 517 14.55 -4.79 14.87
C LEU A 517 15.22 -4.95 13.51
N LEU A 518 14.42 -5.18 12.46
CA LEU A 518 14.93 -5.38 11.09
C LEU A 518 15.51 -4.09 10.51
N GLY A 519 14.79 -2.99 10.69
CA GLY A 519 15.04 -1.69 10.09
C GLY A 519 16.17 -0.91 10.74
N TYR A 520 16.33 -1.02 12.07
CA TYR A 520 17.30 -0.25 12.87
C TYR A 520 18.30 -1.14 13.61
N GLY A 521 18.16 -2.47 13.58
CA GLY A 521 19.01 -3.40 14.34
C GLY A 521 18.81 -3.28 15.86
N LYS A 522 17.67 -2.72 16.30
CA LYS A 522 17.39 -2.38 17.70
C LYS A 522 16.12 -3.05 18.17
N TRP A 523 16.15 -3.61 19.37
CA TRP A 523 14.95 -4.14 20.01
C TRP A 523 14.22 -3.03 20.76
N TYR A 524 13.04 -2.63 20.29
CA TYR A 524 12.24 -1.63 20.99
C TYR A 524 11.80 -2.16 22.36
N ARG A 525 11.97 -1.34 23.40
CA ARG A 525 11.59 -1.64 24.78
C ARG A 525 10.24 -0.98 25.07
N ARG A 526 9.27 -1.80 25.47
CA ARG A 526 7.94 -1.36 25.89
C ARG A 526 8.00 -0.26 26.96
N GLN A 527 7.17 0.76 26.80
CA GLN A 527 7.04 1.85 27.74
C GLN A 527 5.69 1.80 28.47
N TYR A 528 4.61 1.53 27.75
CA TYR A 528 3.23 1.64 28.26
C TYR A 528 2.57 0.28 28.54
N SER A 529 3.00 -0.79 27.87
CA SER A 529 2.37 -2.13 27.93
C SER A 529 2.93 -3.04 29.04
N LYS A 530 3.35 -2.47 30.19
CA LYS A 530 3.81 -3.23 31.36
C LYS A 530 2.67 -3.36 32.37
N GLY A 531 2.06 -4.55 32.44
CA GLY A 531 0.97 -4.83 33.36
C GLY A 531 -0.40 -4.57 32.73
N ALA A 532 -1.42 -4.39 33.57
CA ALA A 532 -2.79 -4.15 33.11
C ALA A 532 -2.95 -2.71 32.57
N PRO A 533 -3.75 -2.49 31.51
CA PRO A 533 -4.04 -1.16 30.99
C PRO A 533 -4.69 -0.24 32.04
N THR A 534 -4.03 0.87 32.38
CA THR A 534 -4.52 1.83 33.39
C THR A 534 -5.14 3.08 32.78
N THR A 535 -4.64 3.55 31.63
CA THR A 535 -5.16 4.71 30.90
C THR A 535 -6.30 4.30 29.95
N GLN A 536 -7.08 5.28 29.47
CA GLN A 536 -8.12 5.00 28.49
C GLN A 536 -7.51 4.54 27.14
N LEU A 537 -6.45 5.21 26.67
CA LEU A 537 -5.73 4.82 25.45
C LEU A 537 -5.21 3.39 25.52
N ALA A 538 -4.66 2.98 26.66
CA ALA A 538 -4.21 1.61 26.85
C ALA A 538 -5.36 0.61 26.82
N ARG A 539 -6.51 0.93 27.44
CA ARG A 539 -7.71 0.08 27.41
C ARG A 539 -8.27 -0.04 26.00
N ASP A 540 -8.32 1.07 25.26
CA ASP A 540 -8.80 1.11 23.88
C ASP A 540 -7.90 0.23 23.00
N GLY A 541 -6.59 0.47 22.98
CA GLY A 541 -5.63 -0.31 22.20
C GLY A 541 -5.66 -1.80 22.49
N ALA A 542 -5.80 -2.18 23.76
CA ALA A 542 -5.91 -3.58 24.18
C ALA A 542 -7.19 -4.28 23.69
N SER A 543 -8.23 -3.52 23.31
CA SER A 543 -9.53 -4.05 22.85
C SER A 543 -9.63 -4.27 21.33
N TRP A 544 -8.75 -3.66 20.54
CA TRP A 544 -8.83 -3.71 19.07
C TRP A 544 -8.47 -5.04 18.40
N PRO A 545 -7.45 -5.81 18.88
CA PRO A 545 -7.09 -7.06 18.22
C PRO A 545 -8.05 -8.19 18.59
N THR A 546 -8.63 -8.84 17.57
CA THR A 546 -9.51 -10.02 17.75
C THR A 546 -8.74 -11.34 17.92
N SER A 547 -7.43 -11.32 17.64
CA SER A 547 -6.55 -12.48 17.84
C SER A 547 -5.13 -12.05 18.16
N THR A 548 -4.34 -12.97 18.71
CA THR A 548 -2.91 -12.74 19.02
C THR A 548 -2.05 -12.47 17.78
N TYR A 549 -2.49 -12.94 16.61
CA TYR A 549 -1.73 -12.88 15.36
C TYR A 549 -2.56 -12.20 14.26
N GLY A 550 -3.20 -11.05 14.51
CA GLY A 550 -3.82 -10.23 13.46
C GLY A 550 -5.07 -10.86 12.80
N GLY A 551 -6.15 -11.00 13.57
CA GLY A 551 -7.48 -11.26 13.02
C GLY A 551 -8.11 -9.99 12.40
N VAL A 552 -9.42 -10.01 12.18
CA VAL A 552 -10.17 -8.81 11.72
C VAL A 552 -10.01 -7.72 12.77
N TYR A 553 -9.40 -6.60 12.40
CA TYR A 553 -9.21 -5.44 13.27
C TYR A 553 -10.55 -4.81 13.61
N GLN A 554 -10.79 -4.57 14.90
CA GLN A 554 -12.02 -3.95 15.43
C GLN A 554 -11.78 -2.59 16.05
N GLY A 555 -10.58 -2.04 15.85
CA GLY A 555 -10.25 -0.70 16.33
C GLY A 555 -10.79 0.41 15.44
N PRO A 556 -10.48 1.66 15.80
CA PRO A 556 -11.01 2.83 15.12
C PRO A 556 -10.41 3.01 13.71
N GLY A 557 -11.08 3.80 12.88
CA GLY A 557 -10.61 4.08 11.51
C GLY A 557 -11.01 3.01 10.48
N VAL A 558 -11.81 2.03 10.90
CA VAL A 558 -12.46 1.05 10.02
C VAL A 558 -13.95 0.99 10.37
N ALA A 559 -14.81 1.04 9.36
CA ALA A 559 -16.25 0.88 9.50
C ALA A 559 -16.64 -0.60 9.55
N THR A 560 -17.83 -0.88 10.09
CA THR A 560 -18.37 -2.25 10.17
C THR A 560 -19.33 -2.61 9.03
N GLN A 561 -19.67 -1.64 8.17
CA GLN A 561 -20.65 -1.81 7.09
C GLN A 561 -20.04 -1.40 5.76
N GLU A 562 -20.22 -2.23 4.73
CA GLU A 562 -19.78 -1.90 3.36
C GLU A 562 -20.52 -0.66 2.84
N ARG A 563 -19.88 0.09 1.94
CA ARG A 563 -20.43 1.29 1.29
C ARG A 563 -21.05 2.31 2.26
N ARG A 564 -20.47 2.47 3.45
CA ARG A 564 -20.84 3.56 4.38
C ARG A 564 -20.49 4.92 3.75
N CYS A 565 -19.34 5.01 3.09
CA CYS A 565 -18.89 6.20 2.39
C CYS A 565 -19.96 6.69 1.40
N TRP A 566 -20.45 5.84 0.50
CA TRP A 566 -21.55 6.17 -0.41
C TRP A 566 -22.77 6.75 0.31
N ARG A 567 -23.27 6.09 1.37
CA ARG A 567 -24.44 6.57 2.14
C ARG A 567 -24.20 7.91 2.84
N GLN A 568 -22.96 8.21 3.22
CA GLN A 568 -22.60 9.51 3.80
C GLN A 568 -22.48 10.58 2.72
N GLU A 569 -21.87 10.24 1.60
CA GLU A 569 -21.62 11.16 0.49
C GLU A 569 -22.88 11.50 -0.32
N MET A 570 -23.88 10.64 -0.34
CA MET A 570 -25.22 10.99 -0.81
C MET A 570 -25.80 12.18 -0.03
N LYS A 571 -25.57 12.25 1.29
CA LYS A 571 -26.10 13.33 2.13
C LYS A 571 -25.40 14.67 1.88
N THR A 572 -24.15 14.62 1.43
CA THR A 572 -23.35 15.80 1.08
C THR A 572 -23.39 16.12 -0.40
N GLY A 573 -24.11 15.33 -1.22
CA GLY A 573 -24.25 15.52 -2.66
C GLY A 573 -23.02 15.09 -3.48
N ARG A 574 -22.07 14.37 -2.90
CA ARG A 574 -20.84 13.87 -3.54
C ARG A 574 -21.01 12.53 -4.25
N SER A 575 -22.08 11.79 -3.92
CA SER A 575 -22.53 10.60 -4.64
C SER A 575 -24.02 10.69 -4.98
N THR A 576 -24.47 9.93 -5.98
CA THR A 576 -25.89 9.83 -6.37
C THR A 576 -26.57 8.65 -5.68
N ASP A 577 -27.89 8.53 -5.86
CA ASP A 577 -28.57 7.24 -5.71
C ASP A 577 -28.10 6.27 -6.81
N ASN A 578 -28.55 5.01 -6.76
CA ASN A 578 -28.28 4.02 -7.81
C ASN A 578 -28.66 4.54 -9.19
N LEU A 579 -27.76 4.32 -10.16
CA LEU A 579 -27.95 4.75 -11.55
C LEU A 579 -28.71 3.70 -12.39
N ALA A 580 -29.01 2.54 -11.80
CA ALA A 580 -29.81 1.49 -12.39
C ALA A 580 -30.85 0.95 -11.38
N GLN A 581 -32.01 0.48 -11.88
CA GLN A 581 -33.05 -0.15 -11.06
C GLN A 581 -32.67 -1.60 -10.69
N ASP A 582 -32.15 -2.32 -11.68
CA ASP A 582 -31.53 -3.64 -11.59
C ASP A 582 -30.29 -3.66 -12.49
N ASN A 583 -29.55 -4.78 -12.50
CA ASN A 583 -28.28 -4.89 -13.26
C ASN A 583 -28.51 -5.43 -14.66
N GLY A 584 -29.73 -5.28 -15.18
CA GLY A 584 -30.12 -5.77 -16.49
C GLY A 584 -29.94 -7.28 -16.65
N GLY A 585 -30.07 -8.06 -15.57
CA GLY A 585 -29.88 -9.52 -15.58
C GLY A 585 -28.43 -10.00 -15.72
N ARG A 586 -27.44 -9.10 -15.63
CA ARG A 586 -26.02 -9.46 -15.52
C ARG A 586 -25.72 -9.82 -14.07
N SER A 587 -24.77 -10.73 -13.83
CA SER A 587 -24.19 -10.92 -12.50
C SER A 587 -23.47 -9.63 -12.10
N GLN A 588 -24.18 -8.70 -11.47
CA GLN A 588 -23.82 -7.59 -10.57
C GLN A 588 -25.15 -7.23 -9.85
N PRO A 589 -25.19 -6.61 -8.64
CA PRO A 589 -26.39 -6.36 -7.81
C PRO A 589 -27.05 -4.98 -7.96
#